data_AF-A0AAE6JII6-F1
#
_entry.id   AF-A0AAE6JII6-F1
#
_cell.length_a   1.000
_cell.length_b   1.000
_cell.length_c   1.000
_cell.angle_alpha   90.00
_cell.angle_beta   90.00
_cell.angle_gamma   90.00
#
_symmetry.space_group_name_H-M   'P 1'
#
loop_
_entity.id
_entity.type
_entity.pdbx_description
1 polymer ?
#
loop_
_entity_poly.entity_id
_entity_poly.type
_entity_poly.pdbx_seq_one_letter_code
_entity_poly.pdbx_strand_id
1 'polypeptide(L)' 'MNATEDDIKAHLPSDLPEISIIDKFHFESVYQKHILPSNQETYQLIAKVLVTGNPGFWKPKNKPNNHWSNWESGNL' A
#
# COMPACT_ATOMS: atom_id res chain seq x y z
N MET A 1 2.94 -9.73 13.30
CA MET A 1 2.11 -8.73 14.02
C MET A 1 2.06 -7.50 13.14
N ASN A 2 0.88 -6.89 13.00
CA ASN A 2 0.74 -5.56 12.39
C ASN A 2 0.75 -4.52 13.51
N ALA A 3 1.15 -3.29 13.21
CA ALA A 3 1.00 -2.18 14.14
C ALA A 3 -0.48 -1.98 14.49
N THR A 4 -0.77 -1.69 15.75
CA THR A 4 -2.11 -1.31 16.21
C THR A 4 -2.40 0.15 15.87
N GLU A 5 -3.67 0.56 15.98
CA GLU A 5 -4.05 1.96 15.81
C GLU A 5 -3.37 2.86 16.86
N ASP A 6 -3.20 2.38 18.09
CA ASP A 6 -2.49 3.09 19.15
C ASP A 6 -1.00 3.26 18.82
N ASP A 7 -0.36 2.22 18.28
CA ASP A 7 1.03 2.30 17.82
C ASP A 7 1.19 3.36 16.71
N ILE A 8 0.24 3.42 15.77
CA ILE A 8 0.27 4.39 14.66
C ILE A 8 0.05 5.81 15.19
N LYS A 9 -0.96 6.03 16.02
CA LYS A 9 -1.33 7.36 16.54
C LYS A 9 -0.29 7.93 17.51
N ALA A 10 0.47 7.08 18.21
CA ALA A 10 1.59 7.52 19.04
C ALA A 10 2.68 8.27 18.23
N HIS A 11 2.72 8.07 16.91
CA HIS A 11 3.73 8.64 16.01
C HIS A 11 3.18 9.66 15.00
N LEU A 12 1.89 10.00 15.06
CA LEU A 12 1.26 10.96 14.15
C LEU A 12 0.69 12.16 14.94
N PRO A 13 0.61 13.36 14.32
CA PRO A 13 -0.12 14.48 14.90
C PRO A 13 -1.58 14.11 15.19
N SER A 14 -2.10 14.55 16.33
CA SER A 14 -3.48 14.22 16.76
C SER A 14 -4.56 14.80 15.85
N ASP A 15 -4.22 15.81 15.04
CA ASP A 15 -5.11 16.52 14.12
C ASP A 15 -4.95 16.07 12.66
N LEU A 16 -4.09 15.09 12.37
CA LEU A 16 -3.91 14.56 11.02
C LEU A 16 -5.10 13.65 10.64
N PRO A 17 -5.92 14.01 9.62
CA PRO A 17 -7.02 13.17 9.21
C PRO A 17 -6.51 11.91 8.49
N GLU A 18 -7.06 10.75 8.87
CA GLU A 18 -6.84 9.50 8.15
C GLU A 18 -7.72 9.44 6.89
N ILE A 19 -7.10 9.16 5.73
CA ILE A 19 -7.83 8.95 4.46
C ILE A 19 -8.16 7.46 4.27
N SER A 20 -7.16 6.59 4.45
CA SER A 20 -7.30 5.14 4.28
C SER A 20 -6.08 4.38 4.80
N ILE A 21 -6.26 3.12 5.20
CA ILE A 21 -5.20 2.16 5.48
C ILE A 21 -5.08 1.19 4.30
N ILE A 22 -3.88 1.07 3.73
CA ILE A 22 -3.57 0.11 2.65
C ILE A 22 -2.56 -0.91 3.19
N ASP A 23 -3.06 -2.05 3.67
CA ASP A 23 -2.25 -3.14 4.24
C ASP A 23 -2.13 -4.36 3.31
N LYS A 24 -2.95 -4.41 2.24
CA LYS A 24 -2.98 -5.46 1.22
C LYS A 24 -2.94 -4.85 -0.16
N PHE A 25 -1.88 -5.15 -0.89
CA PHE A 25 -1.66 -4.63 -2.23
C PHE A 25 -0.89 -5.61 -3.10
N HIS A 26 -0.99 -5.42 -4.41
CA HIS A 26 -0.23 -6.16 -5.39
C HIS A 26 0.85 -5.25 -5.95
N PHE A 27 2.10 -5.70 -5.97
CA PHE A 27 3.17 -4.95 -6.60
C PHE A 27 4.04 -5.87 -7.44
N GLU A 28 4.62 -5.28 -8.47
CA GLU A 28 5.71 -5.87 -9.21
C GLU A 28 7.01 -5.17 -8.79
N SER A 29 8.06 -5.97 -8.63
CA SER A 29 9.32 -5.52 -8.03
C SER A 29 9.95 -4.36 -8.81
N VAL A 30 10.34 -3.30 -8.09
CA VAL A 30 11.05 -2.14 -8.64
C VAL A 30 12.41 -2.49 -9.25
N TYR A 31 12.97 -3.67 -8.92
CA TYR A 31 14.20 -4.16 -9.53
C TYR A 31 14.01 -4.57 -11.00
N GLN A 32 12.76 -4.77 -11.44
CA GLN A 32 12.43 -5.01 -12.83
C GLN A 32 12.29 -3.67 -13.56
N LYS A 33 13.41 -3.17 -14.11
CA LYS A 33 13.54 -1.82 -14.70
C LYS A 33 12.49 -1.43 -15.76
N HIS A 34 11.82 -2.39 -16.38
CA HIS A 34 10.80 -2.16 -17.40
C HIS A 34 9.39 -1.94 -16.81
N ILE A 35 9.21 -2.16 -15.52
CA ILE A 35 7.92 -2.01 -14.85
C ILE A 35 7.91 -0.70 -14.07
N LEU A 36 7.28 0.30 -14.69
CA LEU A 36 7.11 1.62 -14.09
C LEU A 36 5.96 1.60 -13.08
N PRO A 37 6.06 2.35 -11.96
CA PRO A 37 4.95 2.50 -11.02
C PRO A 37 3.65 2.96 -11.70
N SER A 38 3.75 3.85 -12.69
CA SER A 38 2.61 4.35 -13.47
C SER A 38 1.85 3.26 -14.21
N ASN A 39 2.44 2.10 -14.43
CA ASN A 39 1.82 0.98 -15.14
C ASN A 39 1.18 -0.05 -14.18
N GLN A 40 1.45 0.04 -12.87
CA GLN A 40 0.89 -0.90 -11.90
C GLN A 40 -0.40 -0.34 -11.27
N GLU A 41 -1.41 -1.21 -11.13
CA GLU A 41 -2.72 -0.86 -10.56
C GLU A 41 -2.60 -0.17 -9.18
N THR A 42 -1.79 -0.72 -8.28
CA THR A 42 -1.66 -0.21 -6.91
C THR A 42 -1.26 1.26 -6.88
N TYR A 43 -0.26 1.69 -7.66
CA TYR A 43 0.18 3.08 -7.65
C TYR A 43 -0.83 4.00 -8.34
N GLN A 44 -1.50 3.55 -9.40
CA GLN A 44 -2.57 4.32 -10.04
C GLN A 44 -3.74 4.56 -9.08
N LEU A 45 -4.14 3.55 -8.29
CA LEU A 45 -5.21 3.68 -7.31
C LEU A 45 -4.80 4.57 -6.13
N ILE A 46 -3.57 4.45 -5.62
CA ILE A 46 -3.03 5.36 -4.58
C ILE A 46 -3.08 6.80 -5.08
N ALA A 47 -2.56 7.05 -6.30
CA ALA A 47 -2.57 8.38 -6.89
C ALA A 47 -4.00 8.93 -7.02
N LYS A 48 -4.96 8.10 -7.44
CA LYS A 48 -6.36 8.49 -7.55
C LYS A 48 -6.97 8.86 -6.20
N VAL A 49 -6.77 8.05 -5.16
CA VAL A 49 -7.26 8.33 -3.81
C VAL A 49 -6.68 9.63 -3.27
N LEU A 50 -5.37 9.85 -3.44
CA LEU A 50 -4.68 11.05 -2.94
C LEU A 50 -5.14 12.32 -3.67
N VAL A 51 -5.23 12.30 -5.00
CA VAL A 51 -5.64 13.47 -5.80
C VAL A 51 -7.09 13.86 -5.51
N THR A 52 -7.97 12.90 -5.25
CA THR A 52 -9.39 13.18 -4.99
C THR A 52 -9.75 13.29 -3.51
N GLY A 53 -8.84 12.92 -2.61
CA GLY A 53 -9.13 12.74 -1.19
C GLY A 53 -10.24 11.72 -0.87
N ASN A 54 -10.49 10.77 -1.77
CA ASN A 54 -11.66 9.88 -1.69
C ASN A 54 -11.23 8.41 -1.63
N PRO A 55 -11.35 7.76 -0.46
CA PRO A 55 -10.94 6.36 -0.29
C PRO A 55 -11.80 5.38 -1.10
N GLY A 56 -13.00 5.77 -1.52
CA GLY A 56 -13.89 4.95 -2.35
C GLY A 56 -13.33 4.62 -3.74
N PHE A 57 -12.22 5.23 -4.15
CA PHE A 57 -11.49 4.85 -5.36
C PHE A 57 -10.50 3.70 -5.17
N TRP A 58 -10.16 3.32 -3.93
CA TRP A 58 -9.35 2.13 -3.66
C TRP A 58 -10.16 0.85 -3.93
N LYS A 59 -10.03 0.31 -5.14
CA LYS A 59 -10.72 -0.92 -5.59
C LYS A 59 -9.76 -1.83 -6.37
N PRO A 60 -8.73 -2.40 -5.71
CA PRO A 60 -7.78 -3.28 -6.37
C PRO A 60 -8.47 -4.53 -6.92
N LYS A 61 -8.07 -4.95 -8.11
CA LYS A 61 -8.53 -6.18 -8.75
C LYS A 61 -7.52 -7.31 -8.59
N ASN A 62 -6.23 -6.96 -8.51
CA ASN A 62 -5.17 -7.94 -8.37
C ASN A 62 -5.12 -8.52 -6.95
N LYS A 63 -4.84 -9.82 -6.85
CA LYS A 63 -4.67 -10.49 -5.55
C LYS A 63 -3.43 -9.92 -4.84
N PRO A 64 -3.50 -9.55 -3.55
CA PRO A 64 -2.35 -9.01 -2.85
C PRO A 64 -1.20 -10.02 -2.78
N ASN A 65 0.03 -9.51 -2.96
CA ASN A 65 1.27 -10.29 -2.91
C ASN A 65 2.30 -9.68 -1.94
N ASN A 66 1.91 -8.66 -1.16
CA ASN A 66 2.79 -7.94 -0.24
C ASN A 66 3.07 -8.64 1.10
N HIS A 67 2.65 -9.89 1.27
CA HIS A 67 2.96 -10.66 2.47
C HIS A 67 4.44 -11.08 2.48
N TRP A 68 5.10 -10.98 3.64
CA TRP A 68 6.55 -11.27 3.79
C TRP A 68 6.94 -12.69 3.37
N SER A 69 6.02 -13.65 3.48
CA SER A 69 6.26 -15.04 3.03
C SER A 69 6.48 -15.17 1.52
N ASN A 70 6.15 -14.15 0.73
CA ASN A 70 6.40 -14.12 -0.71
C ASN A 70 7.82 -13.66 -1.05
N TRP A 71 8.63 -13.29 -0.07
CA TRP A 71 10.02 -12.88 -0.28
C TRP A 71 10.93 -14.11 -0.17
N GLU A 72 11.78 -14.34 -1.17
CA GLU A 72 12.66 -15.52 -1.23
C GLU A 72 13.62 -15.63 -0.04
N SER A 73 14.04 -14.49 0.53
CA SER A 73 14.88 -14.43 1.73
C SER A 73 14.13 -14.70 3.04
N GLY A 74 12.81 -14.94 3.01
CA GLY A 74 12.01 -15.29 4.19
C GLY A 74 12.28 -16.70 4.76
N ASN A 75 13.22 -17.44 4.17
CA ASN A 75 13.64 -18.80 4.57
C ASN A 75 15.17 -18.94 4.79
N LEU A 76 15.93 -17.84 4.89
CA LEU A 76 17.37 -17.87 5.20
C LEU A 76 17.64 -17.52 6.67
#